data_AF-A0A2T1D9V7-F1
#
_entry.id   AF-A0A2T1D9V7-F1
#
_cell.length_a   1.000
_cell.length_b   1.000
_cell.length_c   1.000
_cell.angle_alpha   90.00
_cell.angle_beta   90.00
_cell.angle_gamma   90.00
#
_symmetry.space_group_name_H-M   'P 1'
#
loop_
_entity.id
_entity.type
_entity.pdbx_description
1 polymer ?
#
loop_
_entity_poly.entity_id
_entity_poly.type
_entity_poly.pdbx_seq_one_letter_code
_entity_poly.pdbx_strand_id
1 'polypeptide(L)'
;MNFSDLDEIEQLTQSLLESAQVELKEHQIQKERDSKIQEAADALTLRLTPLLAQIESSIAEYEANQIGDSLNRKKLEQQADSLRQQLQDVELNAEKLVDAELLRQEEQLIAQQETQAITRWRTQLKADLLDLIHDQNDFYNATDTAIAIKGFTEDLKAIGALGEVVDALMAQINAYDRKASENALPTARLRGTYEQTLTFIAEQAQRNRLNFEGRTTSFTPRRTQSSSRPESYSDLDGKVVIVGGHDRLETAIRNRFRGSGVELIWATTQTGPQIWAQAEQQILDADLVVVLTGYASHRHTEGIIKATKQCGKTPTYVNTTGMTRLIEAIVVGLKSQVLSRQLKKPRTA
;
A
#
# COMPACT_ATOMS: atom_id res chain seq x y z
N MET A 1 50.79 -2.88 -12.84
CA MET A 1 49.38 -3.16 -12.51
C MET A 1 48.85 -1.90 -11.87
N ASN A 2 47.92 -1.22 -12.54
CA ASN A 2 47.40 0.07 -12.11
C ASN A 2 46.32 -0.17 -11.04
N PHE A 3 46.32 0.63 -9.97
CA PHE A 3 45.32 0.55 -8.90
C PHE A 3 43.87 0.74 -9.40
N SER A 4 43.68 1.45 -10.53
CA SER A 4 42.40 1.61 -11.22
C SER A 4 41.79 0.27 -11.68
N ASP A 5 42.61 -0.69 -12.10
CA ASP A 5 42.12 -2.00 -12.56
C ASP A 5 41.63 -2.83 -11.36
N LEU A 6 42.18 -2.58 -10.16
CA LEU A 6 41.87 -3.30 -8.93
C LEU A 6 40.54 -2.80 -8.33
N ASP A 7 40.31 -1.49 -8.32
CA ASP A 7 39.05 -0.89 -7.87
C ASP A 7 37.86 -1.29 -8.78
N GLU A 8 38.08 -1.38 -10.09
CA GLU A 8 37.07 -1.85 -11.05
C GLU A 8 36.75 -3.35 -10.85
N ILE A 9 37.78 -4.18 -10.62
CA ILE A 9 37.59 -5.59 -10.30
C ILE A 9 36.87 -5.76 -8.96
N GLU A 10 37.21 -4.98 -7.93
CA GLU A 10 36.51 -5.00 -6.65
C GLU A 10 35.04 -4.62 -6.80
N GLN A 11 34.71 -3.56 -7.53
CA GLN A 11 33.31 -3.17 -7.79
C GLN A 11 32.52 -4.24 -8.54
N LEU A 12 33.10 -4.83 -9.60
CA LEU A 12 32.46 -5.90 -10.36
C LEU A 12 32.26 -7.15 -9.51
N THR A 13 33.24 -7.51 -8.68
CA THR A 13 33.17 -8.68 -7.80
C THR A 13 32.14 -8.46 -6.69
N GLN A 14 32.10 -7.27 -6.10
CA GLN A 14 31.10 -6.88 -5.09
C GLN A 14 29.68 -6.96 -5.68
N SER A 15 29.47 -6.41 -6.89
CA SER A 15 28.20 -6.47 -7.60
C SER A 15 27.77 -7.90 -7.93
N LEU A 16 28.69 -8.76 -8.36
CA LEU A 16 28.42 -10.18 -8.61
C LEU A 16 28.05 -10.94 -7.33
N LEU A 17 28.74 -10.66 -6.23
CA LEU A 17 28.43 -11.26 -4.92
C LEU A 17 27.05 -10.82 -4.41
N GLU A 18 26.70 -9.55 -4.56
CA GLU A 18 25.37 -9.03 -4.23
C GLU A 18 24.28 -9.71 -5.08
N SER A 19 24.51 -9.83 -6.40
CA SER A 19 23.60 -10.54 -7.30
C SER A 19 23.43 -12.01 -6.91
N ALA A 20 24.51 -12.71 -6.60
CA ALA A 20 24.48 -14.12 -6.19
C ALA A 20 23.75 -14.31 -4.84
N GLN A 21 23.89 -13.37 -3.91
CA GLN A 21 23.15 -13.39 -2.65
C GLN A 21 21.65 -13.18 -2.83
N VAL A 22 21.25 -12.30 -3.76
CA VAL A 22 19.84 -12.10 -4.12
C VAL A 22 19.27 -13.38 -4.73
N GLU A 23 19.97 -13.99 -5.69
CA GLU A 23 19.54 -15.23 -6.35
C GLU A 23 19.39 -16.40 -5.36
N LEU A 24 20.35 -16.58 -4.44
CA LEU A 24 20.25 -17.60 -3.39
C LEU A 24 19.04 -17.40 -2.47
N LYS A 25 18.74 -16.16 -2.08
CA LYS A 25 17.56 -15.84 -1.28
C LYS A 25 16.27 -16.12 -2.04
N GLU A 26 16.21 -15.77 -3.32
CA GLU A 26 15.05 -16.07 -4.18
C GLU A 26 14.82 -17.58 -4.29
N HIS A 27 15.87 -18.36 -4.54
CA HIS A 27 15.78 -19.81 -4.59
C HIS A 27 15.32 -20.41 -3.25
N GLN A 28 15.74 -19.83 -2.13
CA GLN A 28 15.30 -20.26 -0.80
C GLN A 28 13.80 -19.98 -0.58
N ILE A 29 13.34 -18.78 -0.94
CA ILE A 29 11.91 -18.41 -0.86
C ILE A 29 11.07 -19.31 -1.76
N GLN A 30 11.54 -19.59 -2.98
CA GLN A 30 10.84 -20.48 -3.90
C GLN A 30 10.73 -21.89 -3.32
N LYS A 31 11.81 -22.42 -2.74
CA LYS A 31 11.80 -23.75 -2.11
C LYS A 31 10.83 -23.82 -0.93
N GLU A 32 10.75 -22.77 -0.12
CA GLU A 32 9.76 -22.68 0.97
C GLU A 32 8.32 -22.62 0.43
N ARG A 33 8.08 -21.89 -0.66
CA ARG A 33 6.78 -21.87 -1.34
C ARG A 33 6.40 -23.25 -1.87
N ASP A 34 7.29 -23.90 -2.60
CA ASP A 34 7.04 -25.21 -3.20
C ASP A 34 6.77 -26.27 -2.10
N SER A 35 7.47 -26.19 -0.97
CA SER A 35 7.19 -27.03 0.21
C SER A 35 5.77 -26.82 0.74
N LYS A 36 5.32 -25.56 0.87
CA LYS A 36 3.96 -25.24 1.31
C LYS A 36 2.89 -25.69 0.32
N ILE A 37 3.18 -25.61 -0.99
CA ILE A 37 2.28 -26.11 -2.03
C ILE A 37 2.14 -27.62 -1.90
N GLN A 38 3.24 -28.34 -1.71
CA GLN A 38 3.20 -29.78 -1.50
C GLN A 38 2.40 -30.16 -0.23
N GLU A 39 2.64 -29.48 0.89
CA GLU A 39 1.89 -29.70 2.13
C GLU A 39 0.38 -29.46 1.94
N ALA A 40 0.01 -28.40 1.21
CA ALA A 40 -1.39 -28.10 0.90
C ALA A 40 -2.01 -29.12 -0.06
N ALA A 41 -1.26 -29.59 -1.05
CA ALA A 41 -1.68 -30.63 -1.99
C ALA A 41 -1.94 -31.96 -1.26
N ASP A 42 -1.02 -32.35 -0.36
CA ASP A 42 -1.16 -33.56 0.46
C ASP A 42 -2.39 -33.45 1.38
N ALA A 43 -2.59 -32.29 2.01
CA ALA A 43 -3.75 -32.03 2.86
C ALA A 43 -5.09 -32.05 2.10
N LEU A 44 -5.13 -31.51 0.88
CA LEU A 44 -6.30 -31.59 -0.01
C LEU A 44 -6.58 -33.03 -0.42
N THR A 45 -5.56 -33.77 -0.84
CA THR A 45 -5.69 -35.17 -1.24
C THR A 45 -6.20 -36.03 -0.08
N LEU A 46 -5.65 -35.84 1.12
CA LEU A 46 -6.05 -36.54 2.32
C LEU A 46 -7.53 -36.28 2.70
N ARG A 47 -8.05 -35.09 2.38
CA ARG A 47 -9.45 -34.72 2.64
C ARG A 47 -10.42 -35.18 1.56
N LEU A 48 -10.05 -35.04 0.29
CA LEU A 48 -10.96 -35.29 -0.84
C LEU A 48 -11.06 -36.78 -1.19
N THR A 49 -9.97 -37.54 -1.07
CA THR A 49 -9.94 -38.99 -1.36
C THR A 49 -10.97 -39.79 -0.53
N PRO A 50 -11.06 -39.64 0.81
CA PRO A 50 -12.06 -40.40 1.57
C PRO A 50 -13.50 -39.98 1.27
N LEU A 51 -13.73 -38.71 0.93
CA LEU A 51 -15.06 -38.22 0.53
C LEU A 51 -15.50 -38.81 -0.81
N LEU A 52 -14.59 -38.88 -1.78
CA LEU A 52 -14.86 -39.55 -3.05
C LEU A 52 -15.19 -41.03 -2.83
N ALA A 53 -14.40 -41.74 -2.02
CA ALA A 53 -14.65 -43.15 -1.72
C ALA A 53 -16.02 -43.39 -1.05
N GLN A 54 -16.44 -42.51 -0.14
CA GLN A 54 -17.77 -42.59 0.49
C GLN A 54 -18.91 -42.39 -0.53
N ILE A 55 -18.76 -41.42 -1.44
CA ILE A 55 -19.75 -41.16 -2.50
C ILE A 55 -19.80 -42.32 -3.48
N GLU A 56 -18.65 -42.86 -3.91
CA GLU A 56 -18.58 -44.01 -4.81
C GLU A 56 -19.20 -45.27 -4.18
N SER A 57 -18.95 -45.52 -2.89
CA SER A 57 -19.60 -46.62 -2.15
C SER A 57 -21.12 -46.45 -2.12
N SER A 58 -21.61 -45.23 -1.88
CA SER A 58 -23.05 -44.94 -1.88
C SER A 58 -23.65 -45.14 -3.28
N ILE A 59 -22.98 -44.68 -4.34
CA ILE A 59 -23.43 -44.89 -5.73
C ILE A 59 -23.51 -46.39 -6.04
N ALA A 60 -22.51 -47.18 -5.64
CA ALA A 60 -22.51 -48.64 -5.81
C ALA A 60 -23.68 -49.33 -5.07
N GLU A 61 -24.06 -48.84 -3.88
CA GLU A 61 -25.26 -49.32 -3.17
C GLU A 61 -26.55 -49.00 -3.93
N TYR A 62 -26.69 -47.80 -4.51
CA TYR A 62 -27.83 -47.46 -5.37
C TYR A 62 -27.91 -48.38 -6.59
N GLU A 63 -26.76 -48.73 -7.19
CA GLU A 63 -26.68 -49.64 -8.33
C GLU A 63 -27.03 -51.08 -7.96
N ALA A 64 -26.48 -51.60 -6.85
CA ALA A 64 -26.76 -52.94 -6.36
C ALA A 64 -28.26 -53.15 -6.05
N ASN A 65 -28.93 -52.09 -5.57
CA ASN A 65 -30.38 -52.10 -5.31
C ASN A 65 -31.23 -51.77 -6.56
N GLN A 66 -30.63 -51.61 -7.74
CA GLN A 66 -31.30 -51.28 -9.01
C GLN A 66 -32.11 -49.97 -8.97
N ILE A 67 -31.71 -49.03 -8.12
CA ILE A 67 -32.36 -47.72 -7.98
C ILE A 67 -31.74 -46.75 -8.99
N GLY A 68 -32.16 -46.87 -10.25
CA GLY A 68 -31.59 -46.13 -11.38
C GLY A 68 -32.02 -44.66 -11.48
N ASP A 69 -33.29 -44.34 -11.19
CA ASP A 69 -33.87 -43.02 -11.51
C ASP A 69 -33.95 -42.05 -10.30
N SER A 70 -33.16 -42.32 -9.26
CA SER A 70 -33.09 -41.46 -8.08
C SER A 70 -32.40 -40.13 -8.38
N LEU A 71 -33.06 -39.02 -8.07
CA LEU A 71 -32.47 -37.68 -8.13
C LEU A 71 -31.22 -37.56 -7.23
N ASN A 72 -31.21 -38.27 -6.09
CA ASN A 72 -30.06 -38.25 -5.18
C ASN A 72 -28.85 -38.96 -5.78
N ARG A 73 -29.06 -40.05 -6.54
CA ARG A 73 -27.99 -40.75 -7.26
C ARG A 73 -27.33 -39.83 -8.29
N LYS A 74 -28.13 -39.14 -9.13
CA LYS A 74 -27.62 -38.19 -10.12
C LYS A 74 -26.80 -37.05 -9.48
N LYS A 75 -27.21 -36.57 -8.31
CA LYS A 75 -26.44 -35.56 -7.54
C LYS A 75 -25.13 -36.12 -6.99
N LEU A 76 -25.13 -37.36 -6.49
CA LEU A 76 -23.92 -38.03 -6.02
C LEU A 76 -22.92 -38.25 -7.16
N GLU A 77 -23.38 -38.66 -8.34
CA GLU A 77 -22.56 -38.81 -9.55
C GLU A 77 -21.92 -37.47 -9.97
N GLN A 78 -22.71 -36.39 -10.04
CA GLN A 78 -22.19 -35.04 -10.32
C GLN A 78 -21.15 -34.59 -9.28
N GLN A 79 -21.38 -34.88 -8.01
CA GLN A 79 -20.45 -34.52 -6.95
C GLN A 79 -19.16 -35.37 -6.99
N ALA A 80 -19.26 -36.65 -7.35
CA ALA A 80 -18.11 -37.51 -7.58
C ALA A 80 -17.25 -36.99 -8.74
N ASP A 81 -17.87 -36.59 -9.85
CA ASP A 81 -17.16 -36.02 -11.00
C ASP A 81 -16.48 -34.70 -10.65
N SER A 82 -17.16 -33.83 -9.90
CA SER A 82 -16.58 -32.60 -9.36
C SER A 82 -15.37 -32.87 -8.46
N LEU A 83 -15.46 -33.86 -7.56
CA LEU A 83 -14.35 -34.25 -6.68
C LEU A 83 -13.18 -34.88 -7.44
N ARG A 84 -13.44 -35.69 -8.47
CA ARG A 84 -12.40 -36.24 -9.35
C ARG A 84 -11.67 -35.12 -10.09
N GLN A 85 -12.40 -34.14 -10.60
CA GLN A 85 -11.80 -32.97 -11.24
C GLN A 85 -10.96 -32.15 -10.24
N GLN A 86 -11.47 -31.93 -9.02
CA GLN A 86 -10.70 -31.25 -7.98
C GLN A 86 -9.44 -32.04 -7.56
N LEU A 87 -9.51 -33.38 -7.54
CA LEU A 87 -8.38 -34.28 -7.29
C LEU A 87 -7.35 -34.25 -8.42
N GLN A 88 -7.79 -34.12 -9.67
CA GLN A 88 -6.93 -33.97 -10.84
C GLN A 88 -6.19 -32.62 -10.83
N ASP A 89 -6.88 -31.56 -10.37
CA ASP A 89 -6.34 -30.20 -10.29
C ASP A 89 -5.76 -29.87 -8.89
N VAL A 90 -5.38 -30.87 -8.08
CA VAL A 90 -4.94 -30.66 -6.68
C VAL A 90 -3.77 -29.71 -6.58
N GLU A 91 -2.75 -29.88 -7.41
CA GLU A 91 -1.55 -29.03 -7.38
C GLU A 91 -1.90 -27.57 -7.69
N LEU A 92 -2.70 -27.34 -8.73
CA LEU A 92 -3.16 -26.00 -9.11
C LEU A 92 -4.03 -25.36 -8.01
N ASN A 93 -4.87 -26.15 -7.34
CA ASN A 93 -5.71 -25.68 -6.25
C ASN A 93 -4.90 -25.40 -4.98
N ALA A 94 -3.88 -26.21 -4.69
CA ALA A 94 -2.94 -26.00 -3.60
C ALA A 94 -2.12 -24.72 -3.81
N GLU A 95 -1.62 -24.49 -5.03
CA GLU A 95 -0.92 -23.27 -5.41
C GLU A 95 -1.79 -22.02 -5.17
N LYS A 96 -3.03 -22.02 -5.66
CA LYS A 96 -3.97 -20.92 -5.44
C LYS A 96 -4.26 -20.65 -3.97
N LEU A 97 -4.29 -21.69 -3.13
CA LEU A 97 -4.53 -21.54 -1.68
C LEU A 97 -3.32 -20.93 -0.99
N VAL A 98 -2.12 -21.44 -1.28
CA VAL A 98 -0.87 -20.95 -0.70
C VAL A 98 -0.63 -19.50 -1.10
N ASP A 99 -0.79 -19.16 -2.38
CA ASP A 99 -0.62 -17.80 -2.87
C ASP A 99 -1.62 -16.83 -2.25
N ALA A 100 -2.87 -17.27 -2.03
CA ALA A 100 -3.88 -16.46 -1.36
C ALA A 100 -3.52 -16.17 0.09
N GLU A 101 -3.02 -17.16 0.81
CA GLU A 101 -2.62 -17.01 2.20
C GLU A 101 -1.37 -16.13 2.33
N LEU A 102 -0.38 -16.30 1.45
CA LEU A 102 0.80 -15.43 1.40
C LEU A 102 0.41 -13.98 1.13
N LEU A 103 -0.46 -13.75 0.13
CA LEU A 103 -0.92 -12.39 -0.19
C LEU A 103 -1.68 -11.76 0.98
N ARG A 104 -2.53 -12.53 1.67
CA ARG A 104 -3.25 -12.07 2.87
C ARG A 104 -2.27 -11.68 3.99
N GLN A 105 -1.22 -12.47 4.20
CA GLN A 105 -0.19 -12.16 5.20
C GLN A 105 0.55 -10.87 4.86
N GLU A 106 0.90 -10.66 3.60
CA GLU A 106 1.51 -9.41 3.13
C GLU A 106 0.58 -8.21 3.30
N GLU A 107 -0.71 -8.34 2.95
CA GLU A 107 -1.70 -7.28 3.17
C GLU A 107 -1.79 -6.86 4.65
N GLN A 108 -1.73 -7.83 5.56
CA GLN A 108 -1.70 -7.58 6.99
C GLN A 108 -0.42 -6.86 7.42
N LEU A 109 0.74 -7.28 6.93
CA LEU A 109 2.01 -6.63 7.24
C LEU A 109 2.05 -5.18 6.75
N ILE A 110 1.60 -4.91 5.53
CA ILE A 110 1.52 -3.54 4.99
C ILE A 110 0.55 -2.70 5.83
N ALA A 111 -0.64 -3.21 6.14
CA ALA A 111 -1.60 -2.48 6.97
C ALA A 111 -1.06 -2.16 8.37
N GLN A 112 -0.28 -3.08 8.97
CA GLN A 112 0.41 -2.84 10.24
C GLN A 112 1.45 -1.74 10.09
N GLN A 113 2.27 -1.76 9.04
CA GLN A 113 3.28 -0.73 8.78
C GLN A 113 2.64 0.65 8.55
N GLU A 114 1.56 0.74 7.77
CA GLU A 114 0.80 1.98 7.55
C GLU A 114 0.25 2.52 8.87
N THR A 115 -0.34 1.65 9.69
CA THR A 115 -0.87 2.02 11.01
C THR A 115 0.25 2.55 11.92
N GLN A 116 1.41 1.87 11.95
CA GLN A 116 2.57 2.31 12.71
C GLN A 116 3.11 3.66 12.22
N ALA A 117 3.19 3.86 10.90
CA ALA A 117 3.64 5.12 10.30
C ALA A 117 2.70 6.27 10.66
N ILE A 118 1.39 6.09 10.53
CA ILE A 118 0.37 7.07 10.94
C ILE A 118 0.49 7.37 12.43
N THR A 119 0.70 6.35 13.26
CA THR A 119 0.78 6.53 14.72
C THR A 119 2.02 7.33 15.10
N ARG A 120 3.19 6.98 14.54
CA ARG A 120 4.44 7.75 14.72
C ARG A 120 4.28 9.19 14.24
N TRP A 121 3.65 9.38 13.08
CA TRP A 121 3.36 10.71 12.56
C TRP A 121 2.45 11.51 13.49
N ARG A 122 1.38 10.92 14.05
CA ARG A 122 0.51 11.58 15.04
C ARG A 122 1.26 11.96 16.31
N THR A 123 2.15 11.09 16.79
CA THR A 123 3.00 11.38 17.95
C THR A 123 3.96 12.54 17.67
N GLN A 124 4.58 12.57 16.49
CA GLN A 124 5.44 13.68 16.08
C GLN A 124 4.64 14.98 15.93
N LEU A 125 3.48 14.93 15.27
CA LEU A 125 2.57 16.06 15.12
C LEU A 125 2.18 16.64 16.49
N LYS A 126 1.87 15.79 17.47
CA LYS A 126 1.61 16.24 18.85
C LYS A 126 2.79 17.03 19.41
N ALA A 127 4.01 16.50 19.32
CA ALA A 127 5.21 17.18 19.81
C ALA A 127 5.41 18.53 19.11
N ASP A 128 5.31 18.53 17.78
CA ASP A 128 5.43 19.74 16.96
C ASP A 128 4.39 20.81 17.33
N LEU A 129 3.15 20.40 17.65
CA LEU A 129 2.08 21.32 18.07
C LEU A 129 2.31 21.88 19.48
N LEU A 130 2.85 21.08 20.40
CA LEU A 130 3.21 21.56 21.74
C LEU A 130 4.36 22.56 21.69
N ASP A 131 5.39 22.29 20.88
CA ASP A 131 6.49 23.22 20.64
C ASP A 131 5.97 24.52 19.99
N LEU A 132 5.08 24.38 18.99
CA LEU A 132 4.44 25.53 18.35
C LEU A 132 3.67 26.39 19.36
N ILE A 133 2.92 25.77 20.29
CA ILE A 133 2.21 26.50 21.35
C ILE A 133 3.21 27.23 22.25
N HIS A 134 4.27 26.54 22.68
CA HIS A 134 5.26 27.10 23.59
C HIS A 134 6.01 28.31 23.00
N ASP A 135 6.31 28.27 21.70
CA ASP A 135 7.01 29.33 20.97
C ASP A 135 6.19 30.64 20.84
N GLN A 136 4.90 30.64 21.16
CA GLN A 136 4.05 31.83 21.05
C GLN A 136 4.23 32.78 22.23
N ASN A 137 4.73 33.98 21.95
CA ASN A 137 5.02 35.01 22.95
C ASN A 137 4.01 36.18 22.96
N ASP A 138 2.87 36.05 22.29
CA ASP A 138 1.81 37.07 22.23
C ASP A 138 0.43 36.39 22.32
N PHE A 139 -0.51 37.03 23.01
CA PHE A 139 -1.88 36.56 23.18
C PHE A 139 -2.55 36.25 21.84
N TYR A 140 -2.44 37.16 20.86
CA TYR A 140 -3.10 37.00 19.57
C TYR A 140 -2.51 35.83 18.77
N ASN A 141 -1.19 35.67 18.77
CA ASN A 141 -0.52 34.55 18.10
C ASN A 141 -0.82 33.21 18.79
N ALA A 142 -0.89 33.19 20.12
CA ALA A 142 -1.33 32.03 20.88
C ALA A 142 -2.78 31.66 20.54
N THR A 143 -3.70 32.63 20.45
CA THR A 143 -5.08 32.34 20.02
C THR A 143 -5.18 31.86 18.57
N ASP A 144 -4.38 32.42 17.66
CA ASP A 144 -4.34 32.04 16.25
C ASP A 144 -3.84 30.60 16.04
N THR A 145 -2.97 30.11 16.92
CA THR A 145 -2.49 28.73 16.90
C THR A 145 -3.62 27.71 17.03
N ALA A 146 -4.74 28.08 17.69
CA ALA A 146 -5.94 27.26 17.78
C ALA A 146 -6.55 26.91 16.41
N ILE A 147 -6.42 27.79 15.41
CA ILE A 147 -6.93 27.56 14.06
C ILE A 147 -6.13 26.44 13.38
N ALA A 148 -4.81 26.42 13.56
CA ALA A 148 -3.94 25.37 13.02
C ALA A 148 -4.21 24.02 13.72
N ILE A 149 -4.31 24.02 15.05
CA ILE A 149 -4.58 22.80 15.84
C ILE A 149 -5.95 22.19 15.49
N LYS A 150 -6.97 23.03 15.22
CA LYS A 150 -8.31 22.56 14.85
C LYS A 150 -8.30 21.63 13.62
N GLY A 151 -7.39 21.85 12.68
CA GLY A 151 -7.22 20.99 11.49
C GLY A 151 -6.81 19.56 11.80
N PHE A 152 -6.26 19.30 12.99
CA PHE A 152 -5.72 17.99 13.40
C PHE A 152 -6.51 17.33 14.54
N THR A 153 -7.74 17.80 14.80
CA THR A 153 -8.57 17.35 15.95
C THR A 153 -8.76 15.83 15.98
N GLU A 154 -9.12 15.23 14.86
CA GLU A 154 -9.35 13.78 14.78
C GLU A 154 -8.06 12.96 14.96
N ASP A 155 -6.93 13.47 14.44
CA ASP A 155 -5.63 12.81 14.59
C ASP A 155 -5.12 12.86 16.03
N LEU A 156 -5.37 13.97 16.75
CA LEU A 156 -5.07 14.09 18.17
C LEU A 156 -5.99 13.24 19.05
N LYS A 157 -7.28 13.12 18.71
CA LYS A 157 -8.20 12.20 19.38
C LYS A 157 -7.75 10.74 19.25
N ALA A 158 -7.29 10.36 18.05
CA ALA A 158 -6.89 8.98 17.77
C ALA A 158 -5.70 8.49 18.62
N ILE A 159 -4.86 9.38 19.13
CA ILE A 159 -3.78 9.08 20.08
C ILE A 159 -4.07 9.51 21.52
N GLY A 160 -5.29 9.99 21.80
CA GLY A 160 -5.69 10.47 23.14
C GLY A 160 -4.99 11.74 23.61
N ALA A 161 -4.37 12.51 22.71
CA ALA A 161 -3.54 13.67 23.06
C ALA A 161 -4.27 15.02 22.98
N LEU A 162 -5.53 15.06 22.52
CA LEU A 162 -6.28 16.30 22.34
C LEU A 162 -6.38 17.14 23.63
N GLY A 163 -6.59 16.48 24.78
CA GLY A 163 -6.70 17.17 26.07
C GLY A 163 -5.43 17.93 26.43
N GLU A 164 -4.29 17.24 26.38
CA GLU A 164 -2.97 17.80 26.68
C GLU A 164 -2.61 19.00 25.79
N VAL A 165 -2.87 18.90 24.48
CA VAL A 165 -2.61 20.00 23.54
C VAL A 165 -3.51 21.21 23.82
N VAL A 166 -4.79 20.97 24.12
CA VAL A 166 -5.74 22.06 24.43
C VAL A 166 -5.42 22.71 25.78
N ASP A 167 -5.01 21.93 26.79
CA ASP A 167 -4.58 22.46 28.09
C ASP A 167 -3.33 23.32 27.98
N ALA A 168 -2.32 22.86 27.22
CA ALA A 168 -1.12 23.65 26.94
C ALA A 168 -1.46 24.96 26.21
N LEU A 169 -2.35 24.90 25.22
CA LEU A 169 -2.83 26.08 24.49
C LEU A 169 -3.56 27.08 25.42
N MET A 170 -4.46 26.59 26.28
CA MET A 170 -5.16 27.44 27.24
C MET A 170 -4.19 28.08 28.22
N ALA A 171 -3.22 27.33 28.74
CA ALA A 171 -2.19 27.85 29.63
C ALA A 171 -1.37 28.95 28.96
N GLN A 172 -0.95 28.75 27.72
CA GLN A 172 -0.19 29.74 26.96
C GLN A 172 -1.01 31.02 26.70
N ILE A 173 -2.26 30.88 26.28
CA ILE A 173 -3.15 32.04 26.06
C ILE A 173 -3.33 32.84 27.36
N ASN A 174 -3.57 32.14 28.47
CA ASN A 174 -3.77 32.78 29.76
C ASN A 174 -2.49 33.44 30.30
N ALA A 175 -1.29 32.91 29.97
CA ALA A 175 -0.02 33.48 30.40
C ALA A 175 0.26 34.86 29.77
N TYR A 176 -0.19 35.08 28.52
CA TYR A 176 0.02 36.33 27.79
C TYR A 176 -1.21 37.25 27.77
N ASP A 177 -2.31 36.85 28.41
CA ASP A 177 -3.50 37.70 28.49
C ASP A 177 -3.38 38.74 29.61
N ARG A 178 -3.32 40.02 29.21
CA ARG A 178 -3.33 41.16 30.13
C ARG A 178 -4.61 41.23 30.97
N LYS A 179 -5.77 40.82 30.43
CA LYS A 179 -7.06 40.86 31.15
C LYS A 179 -7.16 39.80 32.24
N ALA A 180 -6.55 38.63 32.03
CA ALA A 180 -6.47 37.57 33.04
C ALA A 180 -5.59 38.00 34.22
N SER A 181 -4.53 38.77 33.97
CA SER A 181 -3.65 39.34 35.00
C SER A 181 -4.31 40.42 35.87
N GLU A 182 -5.29 41.15 35.34
CA GLU A 182 -5.97 42.25 36.06
C GLU A 182 -7.21 41.78 36.85
N ASN A 183 -7.96 40.79 36.34
CA ASN A 183 -9.23 40.34 36.94
C ASN A 183 -9.17 38.95 37.61
N ALA A 184 -7.98 38.33 37.72
CA ALA A 184 -7.72 37.02 38.34
C ALA A 184 -8.48 35.81 37.75
N LEU A 185 -9.19 36.00 36.64
CA LEU A 185 -10.05 35.00 36.01
C LEU A 185 -9.45 34.63 34.64
N PRO A 186 -9.04 33.36 34.41
CA PRO A 186 -8.46 32.96 33.12
C PRO A 186 -9.47 33.13 31.98
N THR A 187 -8.99 33.62 30.83
CA THR A 187 -9.80 33.91 29.63
C THR A 187 -10.06 32.66 28.81
N ALA A 188 -9.07 31.78 28.70
CA ALA A 188 -9.24 30.45 28.14
C ALA A 188 -9.57 29.46 29.27
N ARG A 189 -10.75 28.81 29.20
CA ARG A 189 -11.20 27.78 30.13
C ARG A 189 -11.84 26.64 29.38
N LEU A 190 -11.80 25.46 29.99
CA LEU A 190 -12.51 24.31 29.50
C LEU A 190 -14.02 24.60 29.44
N ARG A 191 -14.59 24.51 28.24
CA ARG A 191 -16.03 24.68 27.96
C ARG A 191 -16.58 23.35 27.46
N GLY A 192 -17.08 22.54 28.38
CA GLY A 192 -17.61 21.20 28.05
C GLY A 192 -16.48 20.25 27.66
N THR A 193 -16.34 19.97 26.37
CA THR A 193 -15.27 19.09 25.85
C THR A 193 -14.04 19.88 25.36
N TYR A 194 -12.89 19.21 25.26
CA TYR A 194 -11.67 19.80 24.68
C TYR A 194 -11.88 20.26 23.23
N GLU A 195 -12.70 19.55 22.46
CA GLU A 195 -13.05 19.93 21.08
C GLU A 195 -13.93 21.19 21.01
N GLN A 196 -14.94 21.29 21.88
CA GLN A 196 -15.79 22.48 21.98
C GLN A 196 -14.96 23.69 22.41
N THR A 197 -14.03 23.48 23.33
CA THR A 197 -13.10 24.51 23.82
C THR A 197 -12.18 24.98 22.70
N LEU A 198 -11.56 24.06 21.96
CA LEU A 198 -10.69 24.38 20.81
C LEU A 198 -11.46 25.12 19.71
N THR A 199 -12.68 24.67 19.41
CA THR A 199 -13.57 25.31 18.42
C THR A 199 -13.89 26.74 18.82
N PHE A 200 -14.24 26.96 20.09
CA PHE A 200 -14.51 28.29 20.61
C PHE A 200 -13.28 29.22 20.51
N ILE A 201 -12.10 28.76 20.91
CA ILE A 201 -10.87 29.57 20.83
C ILE A 201 -10.54 29.90 19.36
N ALA A 202 -10.67 28.93 18.45
CA ALA A 202 -10.44 29.15 17.02
C ALA A 202 -11.44 30.16 16.41
N GLU A 203 -12.71 30.14 16.82
CA GLU A 203 -13.71 31.13 16.40
C GLU A 203 -13.40 32.53 16.94
N GLN A 204 -12.94 32.63 18.19
CA GLN A 204 -12.48 33.91 18.75
C GLN A 204 -11.25 34.45 18.01
N ALA A 205 -10.29 33.59 17.67
CA ALA A 205 -9.14 33.96 16.87
C ALA A 205 -9.55 34.50 15.49
N GLN A 206 -10.48 33.83 14.80
CA GLN A 206 -11.03 34.31 13.52
C GLN A 206 -11.72 35.67 13.65
N ARG A 207 -12.50 35.91 14.73
CA ARG A 207 -13.13 37.21 14.99
C ARG A 207 -12.10 38.30 15.27
N ASN A 208 -11.02 37.97 15.99
CA ASN A 208 -9.92 38.90 16.25
C ASN A 208 -9.20 39.29 14.95
N ARG A 209 -8.99 38.34 14.02
CA ARG A 209 -8.43 38.62 12.68
C ARG A 209 -9.30 39.57 11.85
N LEU A 210 -10.63 39.44 11.92
CA LEU A 210 -11.56 40.27 11.17
C LEU A 210 -11.68 41.71 11.69
N ASN A 211 -11.45 41.92 12.98
CA ASN A 211 -11.62 43.23 13.63
C ASN A 211 -10.33 44.07 13.67
N PHE A 212 -9.18 43.52 13.29
CA PHE A 212 -7.88 44.21 13.32
C PHE A 212 -7.28 44.29 11.89
N GLU A 213 -7.56 45.39 11.19
CA GLU A 213 -6.84 45.76 9.96
C GLU A 213 -5.43 46.25 10.31
N GLY A 214 -4.38 45.60 9.78
CA GLY A 214 -3.02 46.17 9.81
C GLY A 214 -1.87 45.25 10.23
N ARG A 215 -2.12 43.98 10.58
CA ARG A 215 -1.05 42.98 10.63
C ARG A 215 -1.26 41.97 9.53
N THR A 216 -0.42 42.05 8.50
CA THR A 216 -0.06 40.87 7.71
C THR A 216 0.63 39.92 8.68
N THR A 217 -0.13 39.09 9.38
CA THR A 217 0.44 37.91 9.99
C THR A 217 0.90 37.07 8.80
N SER A 218 2.19 37.17 8.49
CA SER A 218 2.88 36.08 7.82
C SER A 218 2.93 34.91 8.82
N PHE A 219 1.76 34.42 9.22
CA PHE A 219 1.58 33.05 9.61
C PHE A 219 1.67 32.26 8.31
N THR A 220 2.87 32.22 7.72
CA THR A 220 3.32 30.94 7.20
C THR A 220 3.41 30.11 8.46
N PRO A 221 2.51 29.13 8.71
CA PRO A 221 2.91 28.05 9.59
C PRO A 221 4.29 27.67 9.06
N ARG A 222 5.33 27.71 9.90
CA ARG A 222 6.50 26.88 9.57
C ARG A 222 5.84 25.55 9.25
N ARG A 223 5.88 25.12 7.99
CA ARG A 223 5.43 23.78 7.64
C ARG A 223 6.33 22.93 8.50
N THR A 224 5.85 22.53 9.67
CA THR A 224 6.40 21.43 10.41
C THR A 224 6.49 20.34 9.35
N GLN A 225 7.64 19.69 9.24
CA GLN A 225 7.91 18.75 8.17
C GLN A 225 6.82 17.65 8.09
N SER A 226 6.01 17.51 9.15
CA SER A 226 4.84 16.66 9.36
C SER A 226 3.48 17.18 8.84
N SER A 227 3.38 18.34 8.15
CA SER A 227 2.06 19.00 7.93
C SER A 227 1.02 18.21 7.12
N SER A 228 1.40 17.24 6.29
CA SER A 228 0.46 16.36 5.61
C SER A 228 0.46 14.98 6.26
N ARG A 229 -0.74 14.48 6.57
CA ARG A 229 -0.93 13.08 6.94
C ARG A 229 -0.25 12.19 5.88
N PRO A 230 0.51 11.16 6.28
CA PRO A 230 1.08 10.24 5.31
C PRO A 230 -0.07 9.50 4.61
N GLU A 231 -0.33 9.89 3.38
CA GLU A 231 -1.19 9.17 2.46
C GLU A 231 -0.31 8.25 1.61
N SER A 232 -0.60 6.95 1.66
CA SER A 232 0.15 5.97 0.90
C SER A 232 0.08 6.31 -0.59
N TYR A 233 1.24 6.53 -1.22
CA TYR A 233 1.40 6.68 -2.67
C TYR A 233 0.70 7.89 -3.31
N SER A 234 0.21 8.87 -2.55
CA SER A 234 -0.45 10.06 -3.12
C SER A 234 0.50 10.98 -3.89
N ASP A 235 1.80 10.85 -3.66
CA ASP A 235 2.88 11.51 -4.39
C ASP A 235 3.21 10.86 -5.73
N LEU A 236 2.62 9.71 -6.04
CA LEU A 236 2.85 8.96 -7.27
C LEU A 236 1.83 9.30 -8.34
N ASP A 237 2.33 9.46 -9.57
CA ASP A 237 1.57 9.73 -10.78
C ASP A 237 2.24 9.03 -11.96
N GLY A 238 1.45 8.67 -12.97
CA GLY A 238 1.92 8.06 -14.20
C GLY A 238 1.26 6.73 -14.55
N LYS A 239 1.55 6.25 -15.76
CA LYS A 239 0.92 5.09 -16.37
C LYS A 239 1.82 3.87 -16.27
N VAL A 240 1.32 2.77 -15.71
CA VAL A 240 2.06 1.51 -15.55
C VAL A 240 1.34 0.40 -16.29
N VAL A 241 2.06 -0.30 -17.17
CA VAL A 241 1.58 -1.52 -17.83
C VAL A 241 2.22 -2.72 -17.14
N ILE A 242 1.40 -3.61 -16.60
CA ILE A 242 1.81 -4.80 -15.86
C ILE A 242 1.34 -6.05 -16.61
N VAL A 243 2.23 -7.01 -16.77
CA VAL A 243 1.98 -8.25 -17.51
C VAL A 243 2.30 -9.46 -16.65
N GLY A 244 1.37 -10.41 -16.59
CA GLY A 244 1.46 -11.62 -15.77
C GLY A 244 0.72 -11.47 -14.44
N GLY A 245 1.01 -12.37 -13.49
CA GLY A 245 0.32 -12.44 -12.20
C GLY A 245 -1.09 -13.05 -12.29
N HIS A 246 -1.87 -12.86 -11.22
CA HIS A 246 -3.23 -13.38 -11.08
C HIS A 246 -4.20 -12.29 -10.57
N ASP A 247 -5.50 -12.47 -10.80
CA ASP A 247 -6.53 -11.44 -10.57
C ASP A 247 -6.60 -10.92 -9.11
N ARG A 248 -6.28 -11.77 -8.13
CA ARG A 248 -6.20 -11.34 -6.72
C ARG A 248 -5.06 -10.35 -6.46
N LEU A 249 -3.88 -10.56 -7.05
CA LEU A 249 -2.74 -9.66 -6.93
C LEU A 249 -3.03 -8.34 -7.63
N GLU A 250 -3.65 -8.41 -8.82
CA GLU A 250 -4.13 -7.21 -9.51
C GLU A 250 -5.07 -6.39 -8.62
N THR A 251 -6.09 -7.03 -8.05
CA THR A 251 -7.08 -6.37 -7.20
C THR A 251 -6.44 -5.74 -5.97
N ALA A 252 -5.54 -6.46 -5.31
CA ALA A 252 -4.81 -5.97 -4.13
C ALA A 252 -3.99 -4.72 -4.47
N ILE A 253 -3.21 -4.75 -5.56
CA ILE A 253 -2.40 -3.61 -6.00
C ILE A 253 -3.29 -2.42 -6.41
N ARG A 254 -4.35 -2.64 -7.19
CA ARG A 254 -5.27 -1.57 -7.60
C ARG A 254 -5.90 -0.86 -6.41
N ASN A 255 -6.28 -1.59 -5.38
CA ASN A 255 -6.85 -1.00 -4.16
C ASN A 255 -5.85 -0.09 -3.44
N ARG A 256 -4.55 -0.43 -3.45
CA ARG A 256 -3.51 0.37 -2.81
C ARG A 256 -3.19 1.66 -3.56
N PHE A 257 -3.22 1.63 -4.89
CA PHE A 257 -2.99 2.81 -5.72
C PHE A 257 -4.25 3.66 -5.98
N ARG A 258 -5.40 3.31 -5.40
CA ARG A 258 -6.69 3.99 -5.65
C ARG A 258 -6.68 5.49 -5.35
N GLY A 259 -5.88 5.94 -4.38
CA GLY A 259 -5.71 7.34 -4.00
C GLY A 259 -4.54 8.05 -4.68
N SER A 260 -3.81 7.36 -5.58
CA SER A 260 -2.68 7.92 -6.32
C SER A 260 -3.10 8.38 -7.72
N GLY A 261 -2.25 9.14 -8.40
CA GLY A 261 -2.41 9.45 -9.83
C GLY A 261 -2.04 8.29 -10.77
N VAL A 262 -1.71 7.11 -10.23
CA VAL A 262 -1.18 6.00 -11.03
C VAL A 262 -2.28 5.31 -11.84
N GLU A 263 -2.14 5.31 -13.16
CA GLU A 263 -2.99 4.53 -14.07
C GLU A 263 -2.40 3.13 -14.26
N LEU A 264 -3.10 2.10 -13.76
CA LEU A 264 -2.68 0.70 -13.88
C LEU A 264 -3.40 -0.01 -15.03
N ILE A 265 -2.65 -0.46 -16.02
CA ILE A 265 -3.10 -1.39 -17.06
C ILE A 265 -2.52 -2.75 -16.75
N TRP A 266 -3.36 -3.77 -16.64
CA TRP A 266 -2.94 -5.10 -16.22
C TRP A 266 -3.43 -6.16 -17.21
N ALA A 267 -2.54 -7.03 -17.66
CA ALA A 267 -2.87 -8.21 -18.45
C ALA A 267 -2.40 -9.50 -17.76
N THR A 268 -3.33 -10.33 -17.29
CA THR A 268 -3.06 -11.64 -16.67
C THR A 268 -3.25 -12.78 -17.68
N THR A 269 -2.84 -14.00 -17.32
CA THR A 269 -3.14 -15.21 -18.11
C THR A 269 -4.63 -15.50 -18.21
N GLN A 270 -5.42 -15.01 -17.26
CA GLN A 270 -6.88 -15.19 -17.17
C GLN A 270 -7.62 -14.10 -17.95
N THR A 271 -6.97 -12.97 -18.24
CA THR A 271 -7.54 -11.92 -19.08
C THR A 271 -7.62 -12.32 -20.54
N GLY A 272 -8.73 -11.96 -21.20
CA GLY A 272 -8.95 -12.26 -22.62
C GLY A 272 -8.01 -11.51 -23.56
N PRO A 273 -7.90 -11.94 -24.83
CA PRO A 273 -6.95 -11.38 -25.81
C PRO A 273 -7.15 -9.88 -26.10
N GLN A 274 -8.33 -9.33 -25.83
CA GLN A 274 -8.61 -7.90 -25.97
C GLN A 274 -7.80 -7.05 -24.98
N ILE A 275 -7.68 -7.50 -23.72
CA ILE A 275 -6.93 -6.78 -22.68
C ILE A 275 -5.43 -6.82 -22.99
N TRP A 276 -4.94 -7.94 -23.54
CA TRP A 276 -3.58 -8.05 -24.01
C TRP A 276 -3.27 -7.08 -25.17
N ALA A 277 -4.16 -6.98 -26.15
CA ALA A 277 -4.02 -6.02 -27.25
C ALA A 277 -4.05 -4.57 -26.75
N GLN A 278 -4.91 -4.27 -25.77
CA GLN A 278 -4.95 -2.96 -25.11
C GLN A 278 -3.64 -2.67 -24.38
N ALA A 279 -3.12 -3.62 -23.60
CA ALA A 279 -1.84 -3.46 -22.92
C ALA A 279 -0.71 -3.17 -23.90
N GLU A 280 -0.65 -3.89 -25.03
CA GLU A 280 0.35 -3.69 -26.08
C GLU A 280 0.29 -2.28 -26.70
N GLN A 281 -0.91 -1.78 -27.02
CA GLN A 281 -1.10 -0.44 -27.58
C GLN A 281 -0.68 0.67 -26.61
N GLN A 282 -0.83 0.43 -25.31
CA GLN A 282 -0.62 1.43 -24.27
C GLN A 282 0.84 1.48 -23.79
N ILE A 283 1.71 0.59 -24.27
CA ILE A 283 3.15 0.59 -23.97
C ILE A 283 3.81 1.90 -24.44
N LEU A 284 3.37 2.47 -25.56
CA LEU A 284 3.93 3.71 -26.09
C LEU A 284 3.81 4.87 -25.10
N ASP A 285 2.69 4.94 -24.39
CA ASP A 285 2.36 6.01 -23.45
C ASP A 285 2.70 5.64 -21.99
N ALA A 286 3.06 4.38 -21.72
CA ALA A 286 3.38 3.91 -20.37
C ALA A 286 4.66 4.55 -19.81
N ASP A 287 4.62 5.06 -18.57
CA ASP A 287 5.82 5.51 -17.86
C ASP A 287 6.67 4.33 -17.38
N LEU A 288 6.04 3.19 -17.08
CA LEU A 288 6.69 1.98 -16.60
C LEU A 288 6.03 0.74 -17.21
N VAL A 289 6.85 -0.23 -17.61
CA VAL A 289 6.39 -1.56 -18.05
C VAL A 289 6.97 -2.60 -17.10
N VAL A 290 6.11 -3.38 -16.45
CA VAL A 290 6.49 -4.43 -15.50
C VAL A 290 6.09 -5.80 -16.04
N VAL A 291 7.03 -6.74 -16.03
CA VAL A 291 6.81 -8.13 -16.44
C VAL A 291 6.99 -9.04 -15.23
N LEU A 292 5.90 -9.68 -14.82
CA LEU A 292 5.89 -10.65 -13.73
C LEU A 292 6.29 -12.02 -14.27
N THR A 293 7.54 -12.41 -14.02
CA THR A 293 8.13 -13.63 -14.61
C THR A 293 7.63 -14.92 -13.98
N GLY A 294 7.07 -14.87 -12.77
CA GLY A 294 6.54 -16.05 -12.06
C GLY A 294 5.25 -16.65 -12.65
N TYR A 295 4.52 -15.91 -13.51
CA TYR A 295 3.20 -16.35 -14.03
C TYR A 295 2.96 -15.97 -15.50
N ALA A 296 3.98 -15.51 -16.22
CA ALA A 296 3.78 -14.95 -17.56
C ALA A 296 3.50 -16.05 -18.60
N SER A 297 2.44 -15.89 -19.42
CA SER A 297 2.29 -16.73 -20.62
C SER A 297 3.37 -16.36 -21.63
N HIS A 298 4.21 -17.31 -22.03
CA HIS A 298 5.39 -17.03 -22.87
C HIS A 298 5.03 -16.32 -24.19
N ARG A 299 3.93 -16.71 -24.84
CA ARG A 299 3.59 -16.19 -26.17
C ARG A 299 3.15 -14.72 -26.17
N HIS A 300 2.30 -14.31 -25.23
CA HIS A 300 1.82 -12.92 -25.19
C HIS A 300 2.81 -11.98 -24.49
N THR A 301 3.57 -12.52 -23.52
CA THR A 301 4.64 -11.76 -22.85
C THR A 301 5.75 -11.39 -23.84
N GLU A 302 6.11 -12.28 -24.76
CA GLU A 302 7.08 -11.97 -25.83
C GLU A 302 6.62 -10.82 -26.74
N GLY A 303 5.33 -10.73 -27.05
CA GLY A 303 4.76 -9.63 -27.84
C GLY A 303 4.97 -8.30 -27.15
N ILE A 304 4.62 -8.22 -25.87
CA ILE A 304 4.81 -7.01 -25.06
C ILE A 304 6.29 -6.67 -24.89
N ILE A 305 7.18 -7.64 -24.67
CA ILE A 305 8.63 -7.38 -24.59
C ILE A 305 9.15 -6.80 -25.91
N LYS A 306 8.72 -7.34 -27.05
CA LYS A 306 9.09 -6.83 -28.38
C LYS A 306 8.58 -5.40 -28.59
N ALA A 307 7.30 -5.15 -28.30
CA ALA A 307 6.70 -3.81 -28.39
C ALA A 307 7.42 -2.80 -27.48
N THR A 308 7.75 -3.19 -26.25
CA THR A 308 8.49 -2.35 -25.29
C THR A 308 9.87 -1.94 -25.83
N LYS A 309 10.60 -2.90 -26.40
CA LYS A 309 11.90 -2.65 -27.05
C LYS A 309 11.77 -1.75 -28.29
N GLN A 310 10.73 -1.95 -29.11
CA GLN A 310 10.44 -1.10 -30.27
C GLN A 310 10.15 0.36 -29.87
N CYS A 311 9.49 0.57 -28.74
CA CYS A 311 9.28 1.90 -28.17
C CYS A 311 10.50 2.49 -27.44
N GLY A 312 11.66 1.80 -27.46
CA GLY A 312 12.88 2.26 -26.81
C GLY A 312 12.83 2.24 -25.28
N LYS A 313 11.92 1.45 -24.68
CA LYS A 313 11.77 1.32 -23.23
C LYS A 313 12.39 0.01 -22.74
N THR A 314 12.83 0.00 -21.49
CA THR A 314 13.35 -1.20 -20.84
C THR A 314 12.29 -1.75 -19.89
N PRO A 315 11.79 -2.98 -20.09
CA PRO A 315 10.85 -3.59 -19.16
C PRO A 315 11.54 -3.93 -17.83
N THR A 316 10.84 -3.68 -16.73
CA THR A 316 11.26 -4.11 -15.39
C THR A 316 10.74 -5.52 -15.15
N TYR A 317 11.65 -6.48 -15.00
CA TYR A 317 11.29 -7.84 -14.65
C TYR A 317 11.21 -7.97 -13.13
N VAL A 318 10.09 -8.49 -12.65
CA VAL A 318 9.91 -8.76 -11.22
C VAL A 318 9.55 -10.23 -11.06
N ASN A 319 10.46 -10.96 -10.44
CA ASN A 319 10.26 -12.37 -10.13
C ASN A 319 9.59 -12.50 -8.76
N THR A 320 8.30 -12.21 -8.70
CA THR A 320 7.54 -12.28 -7.45
C THR A 320 6.08 -12.65 -7.69
N THR A 321 5.53 -13.34 -6.70
CA THR A 321 4.10 -13.53 -6.50
C THR A 321 3.55 -12.59 -5.42
N GLY A 322 4.47 -12.00 -4.63
CA GLY A 322 4.17 -11.12 -3.50
C GLY A 322 3.90 -9.68 -3.91
N MET A 323 2.91 -9.09 -3.24
CA MET A 323 2.42 -7.72 -3.41
C MET A 323 3.48 -6.68 -3.06
N THR A 324 4.24 -6.89 -1.98
CA THR A 324 5.19 -5.89 -1.44
C THR A 324 6.25 -5.51 -2.45
N ARG A 325 6.94 -6.51 -3.03
CA ARG A 325 7.98 -6.30 -4.05
C ARG A 325 7.45 -5.63 -5.31
N LEU A 326 6.21 -5.95 -5.69
CA LEU A 326 5.59 -5.33 -6.86
C LEU A 326 5.25 -3.86 -6.61
N ILE A 327 4.71 -3.53 -5.43
CA ILE A 327 4.49 -2.13 -5.03
C ILE A 327 5.81 -1.36 -5.03
N GLU A 328 6.86 -1.92 -4.43
CA GLU A 328 8.18 -1.30 -4.41
C GLU A 328 8.73 -1.07 -5.82
N ALA A 329 8.63 -2.07 -6.71
CA ALA A 329 9.07 -1.94 -8.10
C ALA A 329 8.32 -0.82 -8.85
N ILE A 330 7.01 -0.69 -8.61
CA ILE A 330 6.18 0.38 -9.19
C ILE A 330 6.62 1.74 -8.64
N VAL A 331 6.74 1.87 -7.31
CA VAL A 331 7.11 3.12 -6.63
C VAL A 331 8.49 3.59 -7.08
N VAL A 332 9.48 2.71 -7.04
CA VAL A 332 10.86 3.00 -7.44
C VAL A 332 10.92 3.33 -8.93
N GLY A 333 10.22 2.56 -9.76
CA GLY A 333 10.17 2.78 -11.20
C GLY A 333 9.61 4.16 -11.55
N LEU A 334 8.45 4.52 -11.02
CA LEU A 334 7.83 5.83 -11.26
C LEU A 334 8.68 6.98 -10.72
N LYS A 335 9.22 6.88 -9.50
CA LYS A 335 10.10 7.92 -8.93
C LYS A 335 11.38 8.10 -9.75
N SER A 336 11.96 7.02 -10.26
CA SER A 336 13.15 7.07 -11.13
C SER A 336 12.87 7.75 -12.47
N GLN A 337 11.68 7.55 -13.04
CA GLN A 337 11.25 8.25 -14.26
C GLN A 337 11.07 9.75 -14.02
N VAL A 338 10.44 10.14 -12.91
CA VAL A 338 10.30 11.54 -12.53
C VAL A 338 11.66 12.20 -12.37
N LEU A 339 12.59 11.55 -11.67
CA LEU A 339 13.97 12.03 -11.51
C LEU A 339 14.67 12.18 -12.88
N SER A 340 14.56 11.17 -13.73
CA SER A 340 15.16 11.18 -15.08
C SER A 340 14.62 12.32 -15.94
N ARG A 341 13.32 12.64 -15.86
CA ARG A 341 12.70 13.79 -16.53
C ARG A 341 13.22 15.12 -16.00
N GLN A 342 13.39 15.23 -14.68
CA GLN A 342 13.94 16.44 -14.05
C GLN A 342 15.40 16.68 -14.45
N LEU A 343 16.21 15.62 -14.53
CA LEU A 343 17.61 15.70 -14.95
C LEU A 343 17.78 16.01 -16.45
N LYS A 344 16.83 15.57 -17.30
CA LYS A 344 16.82 15.87 -18.74
C LYS A 344 16.30 17.27 -19.08
N LYS A 345 15.61 17.96 -18.17
CA LYS A 345 15.21 19.36 -18.39
C LYS A 345 16.48 20.24 -18.40
N PRO A 346 16.77 20.97 -19.49
CA PRO A 346 17.85 21.95 -19.45
C PRO A 346 17.55 22.95 -18.35
N ARG A 347 18.53 23.23 -17.49
CA ARG A 347 18.47 24.33 -16.54
C ARG A 347 18.30 25.60 -17.36
N THR A 348 17.08 26.13 -17.43
CA THR A 348 16.86 27.49 -17.92
C THR A 348 17.57 28.41 -16.95
N ALA A 349 18.66 29.00 -17.43
CA ALA A 349 19.42 30.03 -16.75
C ALA A 349 18.64 31.35 -16.70
#